data_AF-A0A096Y6T6-F1
#
_entry.id   AF-A0A096Y6T6-F1
#
_cell.length_a   1.000
_cell.length_b   1.000
_cell.length_c   1.000
_cell.angle_alpha   90.00
_cell.angle_beta   90.00
_cell.angle_gamma   90.00
#
_symmetry.space_group_name_H-M   'P 1'
#
loop_
_entity.id
_entity.type
_entity.pdbx_description
1 polymer ?
#
loop_
_entity_poly.entity_id
_entity_poly.type
_entity_poly.pdbx_seq_one_letter_code
_entity_poly.pdbx_strand_id
1 'polypeptide(L)'
;MNSFLLYIKKKSGVLKWYFQKLSGVLIILFLIYPNYFFTLFYLAVSLHSYFGLKSILEDYVHSLVIFQFSLFFLKVLLFFIIKDIFVLI
;
A
#
# COMPACT_ATOMS: atom_id res chain seq x y z
N MET A 1 17.76 -1.24 23.80
CA MET A 1 17.45 -1.29 22.36
C MET A 1 18.47 -0.42 21.62
N ASN A 2 19.25 -1.00 20.71
CA ASN A 2 20.45 -0.37 20.13
C ASN A 2 20.11 0.84 19.25
N SER A 3 20.88 1.93 19.32
CA SER A 3 20.65 3.18 18.57
C SER A 3 20.51 2.97 17.05
N PHE A 4 21.23 1.99 16.52
CA PHE A 4 21.17 1.55 15.12
C PHE A 4 19.78 1.02 14.71
N LEU A 5 19.12 0.23 15.56
CA LEU A 5 17.79 -0.35 15.26
C LEU A 5 16.71 0.72 15.24
N LEU A 6 16.82 1.73 16.11
CA LEU A 6 15.93 2.89 16.12
C LEU A 6 16.08 3.73 14.85
N TYR A 7 17.32 3.92 14.38
CA TYR A 7 17.59 4.63 13.13
C TYR A 7 16.96 3.93 11.92
N ILE A 8 17.13 2.61 11.81
CA ILE A 8 16.51 1.83 10.73
C ILE A 8 14.99 1.94 10.77
N LYS A 9 14.38 1.75 11.95
CA LYS A 9 12.92 1.82 12.13
C LYS A 9 12.37 3.20 11.76
N LYS A 10 13.07 4.27 12.13
CA LYS A 10 12.71 5.64 11.77
C LYS A 10 12.76 5.85 10.26
N LYS A 11 13.85 5.39 9.61
CA LYS A 11 14.01 5.50 8.15
C LYS A 11 12.95 4.68 7.39
N SER A 12 12.63 3.47 7.86
CA SER A 12 11.58 2.65 7.25
C SER A 12 10.20 3.27 7.39
N GLY A 13 9.91 3.91 8.53
CA GLY A 13 8.65 4.64 8.75
C GLY A 13 8.52 5.84 7.81
N VAL A 14 9.59 6.63 7.67
CA VAL A 14 9.62 7.79 6.75
C VAL A 14 9.43 7.35 5.29
N LEU A 15 10.08 6.28 4.86
CA LEU A 15 9.93 5.76 3.51
C LEU A 15 8.49 5.28 3.24
N LYS A 16 7.88 4.56 4.19
CA LYS A 16 6.48 4.14 4.13
C LYS A 16 5.56 5.34 3.96
N TRP A 17 5.80 6.41 4.74
CA TRP A 17 5.03 7.64 4.66
C TRP A 17 5.12 8.30 3.27
N TYR A 18 6.32 8.39 2.69
CA TYR A 18 6.49 8.94 1.34
C TYR A 18 5.73 8.13 0.28
N PHE A 19 5.79 6.79 0.32
CA PHE A 19 5.03 5.95 -0.62
C PHE A 19 3.51 6.13 -0.49
N GLN A 20 2.99 6.30 0.73
CA GLN A 20 1.58 6.61 0.96
C GLN A 20 1.18 7.96 0.35
N LYS A 21 2.00 9.00 0.51
CA LYS A 21 1.71 10.32 -0.07
C LYS A 21 1.84 10.33 -1.59
N LEU A 22 2.89 9.70 -2.12
CA LEU A 22 3.12 9.62 -3.56
C LEU A 22 1.98 8.88 -4.27
N SER A 23 1.53 7.75 -3.73
CA SER A 23 0.39 7.01 -4.30
C SER A 23 -0.90 7.84 -4.32
N GLY A 24 -1.16 8.64 -3.28
CA GLY A 24 -2.31 9.55 -3.27
C GLY A 24 -2.21 10.66 -4.31
N VAL A 25 -1.02 11.26 -4.49
CA VAL A 25 -0.79 12.28 -5.52
C VAL A 25 -0.95 11.71 -6.93
N LEU A 26 -0.45 10.49 -7.18
CA LEU A 26 -0.62 9.81 -8.46
C LEU A 26 -2.09 9.56 -8.80
N ILE A 27 -2.91 9.14 -7.83
CA ILE A 27 -4.36 8.98 -8.01
C ILE A 27 -4.99 10.30 -8.46
N ILE A 28 -4.68 11.41 -7.79
CA ILE A 28 -5.20 12.74 -8.16
C ILE A 28 -4.78 13.11 -9.57
N LEU A 29 -3.51 12.91 -9.93
CA LEU A 29 -2.99 13.19 -11.26
C LEU A 29 -3.75 12.39 -12.35
N PHE A 30 -4.00 11.11 -12.10
CA PHE A 30 -4.70 10.25 -13.04
C PHE A 30 -6.20 10.53 -13.13
N LEU A 31 -6.82 11.06 -12.07
CA LEU A 31 -8.21 11.54 -12.12
C LEU A 31 -8.37 12.76 -13.04
N ILE A 32 -7.32 13.57 -13.20
CA ILE A 32 -7.33 14.72 -14.13
C ILE A 32 -7.22 14.25 -15.58
N TYR A 33 -6.54 13.11 -15.82
CA TYR A 33 -6.31 12.55 -17.17
C TYR A 33 -6.78 11.08 -17.27
N PRO A 34 -8.08 10.79 -17.07
CA PRO A 34 -8.56 9.42 -16.88
C PRO A 34 -8.41 8.53 -18.12
N ASN A 35 -8.50 9.12 -19.32
CA ASN A 35 -8.54 8.36 -20.57
C ASN A 35 -7.18 7.78 -20.99
N TYR A 36 -6.06 8.32 -20.49
CA TYR A 36 -4.72 7.93 -20.94
C TYR A 36 -4.03 6.95 -19.98
N PHE A 37 -4.54 6.83 -18.75
CA PHE A 37 -3.82 6.16 -17.67
C PHE A 37 -4.68 5.19 -16.87
N PHE A 38 -5.73 4.61 -17.47
CA PHE A 38 -6.68 3.74 -16.75
C PHE A 38 -6.00 2.59 -15.99
N THR A 39 -5.05 1.89 -16.63
CA THR A 39 -4.28 0.80 -16.01
C THR A 39 -3.40 1.31 -14.86
N LEU A 40 -2.69 2.42 -15.06
CA LEU A 40 -1.84 3.03 -14.01
C LEU A 40 -2.68 3.58 -12.86
N PHE A 41 -3.86 4.11 -13.15
CA PHE A 41 -4.83 4.56 -12.16
C PHE A 41 -5.28 3.40 -11.29
N TYR A 42 -5.68 2.29 -11.89
CA TYR A 42 -6.12 1.11 -11.15
C TYR A 42 -4.98 0.54 -10.27
N LEU A 43 -3.75 0.53 -10.79
CA LEU A 43 -2.56 0.13 -10.03
C LEU A 43 -2.28 1.09 -8.86
N ALA A 44 -2.36 2.40 -9.08
CA ALA A 44 -2.15 3.41 -8.05
C ALA A 44 -3.21 3.33 -6.94
N VAL A 45 -4.48 3.17 -7.29
CA VAL A 45 -5.59 2.94 -6.35
C VAL A 45 -5.34 1.68 -5.53
N SER A 46 -4.99 0.58 -6.19
CA SER A 46 -4.75 -0.70 -5.52
C SER A 46 -3.62 -0.63 -4.48
N LEU A 47 -2.50 0.00 -4.84
CA LEU A 47 -1.38 0.21 -3.92
C LEU A 47 -1.76 1.15 -2.78
N HIS A 48 -2.46 2.25 -3.07
CA HIS A 48 -2.89 3.21 -2.06
C HIS A 48 -3.83 2.56 -1.04
N SER A 49 -4.83 1.83 -1.51
CA SER A 49 -5.76 1.07 -0.68
C SER A 49 -5.02 0.02 0.16
N TYR A 50 -4.06 -0.71 -0.41
CA TYR A 50 -3.22 -1.65 0.36
C TYR A 50 -2.49 -0.97 1.52
N PHE A 51 -1.82 0.17 1.28
CA PHE A 51 -1.12 0.87 2.34
C PHE A 51 -2.06 1.47 3.38
N GLY A 52 -3.24 1.93 2.97
CA GLY A 52 -4.29 2.44 3.86
C GLY A 52 -4.81 1.34 4.79
N LEU A 53 -5.26 0.21 4.22
CA LEU A 53 -5.75 -0.95 4.97
C LEU A 53 -4.68 -1.53 5.89
N LYS A 54 -3.42 -1.62 5.42
CA LYS A 54 -2.32 -2.05 6.26
C LYS A 54 -2.11 -1.13 7.47
N SER A 55 -2.23 0.19 7.29
CA SER A 55 -2.13 1.14 8.41
C SER A 55 -3.25 0.94 9.42
N ILE A 56 -4.49 0.76 8.95
CA ILE A 56 -5.64 0.45 9.81
C ILE A 56 -5.39 -0.84 10.61
N LEU A 57 -4.86 -1.89 9.97
CA LEU A 57 -4.51 -3.12 10.68
C LEU A 57 -3.43 -2.89 11.76
N GLU A 58 -2.42 -2.07 11.46
CA GLU A 58 -1.37 -1.73 12.43
C GLU A 58 -1.92 -0.94 13.63
N ASP A 59 -2.92 -0.09 13.41
CA ASP A 59 -3.51 0.77 14.44
C ASP A 59 -4.53 0.03 15.32
N TYR A 60 -5.32 -0.90 14.75
CA TYR A 60 -6.48 -1.49 15.43
C TYR A 60 -6.36 -2.99 15.77
N VAL A 61 -5.41 -3.74 15.19
CA VAL A 61 -5.26 -5.17 15.46
C VAL A 61 -4.04 -5.42 16.35
N HIS A 62 -4.29 -5.63 17.64
CA HIS A 62 -3.22 -5.83 18.63
C HIS A 62 -2.81 -7.29 18.83
N SER A 63 -3.64 -8.25 18.39
CA SER A 63 -3.26 -9.67 18.38
C SER A 63 -2.31 -9.97 17.23
N LEU A 64 -1.10 -10.43 17.54
CA LEU A 64 -0.08 -10.76 16.54
C LEU A 64 -0.58 -11.78 15.51
N VAL A 65 -1.28 -12.82 15.96
CA VAL A 65 -1.80 -13.89 15.10
C VAL A 65 -2.85 -13.33 14.13
N ILE A 66 -3.79 -12.53 14.65
CA ILE A 66 -4.84 -11.92 13.82
C ILE A 66 -4.22 -10.93 12.83
N PHE A 67 -3.25 -10.14 13.28
CA PHE A 67 -2.54 -9.19 12.41
C PHE A 67 -1.83 -9.90 11.25
N GLN A 68 -1.07 -10.97 11.54
CA GLN A 68 -0.38 -11.75 10.51
C GLN A 68 -1.35 -12.41 9.54
N PHE A 69 -2.44 -12.99 10.04
CA PHE A 69 -3.49 -13.58 9.23
C PHE A 69 -4.14 -12.53 8.30
N SER A 70 -4.59 -11.40 8.85
CA SER A 70 -5.18 -10.30 8.07
C SER A 70 -4.20 -9.74 7.02
N LEU A 71 -2.92 -9.60 7.36
CA LEU A 71 -1.89 -9.19 6.40
C LEU A 71 -1.69 -10.20 5.27
N PHE A 72 -1.76 -11.49 5.56
CA PHE A 72 -1.67 -12.53 4.54
C PHE A 72 -2.82 -12.40 3.54
N PHE A 73 -4.06 -12.28 4.04
CA PHE A 73 -5.24 -12.06 3.19
C PHE A 73 -5.11 -10.79 2.35
N LEU A 74 -4.66 -9.69 2.95
CA LEU A 74 -4.46 -8.42 2.24
C LEU A 74 -3.43 -8.54 1.10
N LYS A 75 -2.34 -9.30 1.30
CA LYS A 75 -1.34 -9.56 0.26
C LYS A 75 -1.88 -10.44 -0.87
N VAL A 76 -2.65 -11.48 -0.54
CA VAL A 76 -3.29 -12.37 -1.52
C VAL A 76 -4.26 -11.57 -2.39
N LEU A 77 -5.09 -10.73 -1.77
CA LEU A 77 -6.02 -9.86 -2.48
C LEU A 77 -5.28 -8.88 -3.41
N LEU A 78 -4.21 -8.23 -2.93
CA LEU A 78 -3.39 -7.36 -3.77
C LEU A 78 -2.78 -8.13 -4.95
N PHE A 79 -2.31 -9.35 -4.74
CA PHE A 79 -1.75 -10.19 -5.80
C PHE A 79 -2.77 -10.49 -6.90
N PHE A 80 -4.00 -10.87 -6.53
CA PHE A 80 -5.07 -11.13 -7.51
C PHE A 80 -5.41 -9.88 -8.32
N ILE A 81 -5.54 -8.73 -7.65
CA ILE A 81 -5.78 -7.45 -8.32
C ILE A 81 -4.65 -7.14 -9.31
N ILE A 82 -3.38 -7.23 -8.88
CA ILE A 82 -2.24 -6.95 -9.76
C ILE A 82 -2.23 -7.90 -10.96
N LYS A 83 -2.48 -9.20 -10.74
CA LYS A 83 -2.61 -10.19 -11.82
C LYS A 83 -3.69 -9.78 -12.82
N ASP A 84 -4.85 -9.35 -12.34
CA ASP A 84 -5.95 -8.94 -13.22
C ASP A 84 -5.61 -7.68 -14.01
N ILE A 85 -4.89 -6.72 -13.42
CA ILE A 85 -4.35 -5.55 -14.15
C ILE A 85 -3.41 -5.98 -15.28
N PHE A 86 -2.50 -6.92 -15.01
CA PHE A 86 -1.56 -7.41 -16.03
C PHE A 86 -2.24 -8.15 -17.18
N VAL A 87 -3.37 -8.82 -16.92
CA VAL A 87 -4.17 -9.48 -17.97
C VAL A 87 -4.89 -8.46 -18.85
N LEU A 88 -5.14 -7.24 -18.36
CA LEU A 88 -5.82 -6.17 -19.09
C LEU A 88 -4.88 -5.32 -19.97
N ILE A 89 -3.56 -5.56 -19.91
CA ILE A 89 -2.53 -4.91 -20.74
C ILE A 89 -2.26 -5.77 -21.97
#